data_AF-A0AAU8PTG2-F1
#
_entry.id   AF-A0AAU8PTG2-F1
#
_cell.length_a   1.000
_cell.length_b   1.000
_cell.length_c   1.000
_cell.angle_alpha   90.00
_cell.angle_beta   90.00
_cell.angle_gamma   90.00
#
_symmetry.space_group_name_H-M   'P 1'
#
loop_
_entity.id
_entity.type
_entity.pdbx_description
1 polymer ?
#
loop_
_entity_poly.entity_id
_entity_poly.type
_entity_poly.pdbx_seq_one_letter_code
_entity_poly.pdbx_strand_id
1 'polypeptide(L)'
;MNENRLSDRKHIDRFLYPGKVPIEHFEMLVELSGIRSKRVIMALERYLVGGEKRKTLCETNAVSLSYFSVKLKQLHNCSVLVMKLCPYYDFSLAKNKNDK
;
A
#
# COMPACT_ATOMS: atom_id res chain seq x y z
N MET A 1 33.54 -8.65 -4.02
CA MET A 1 32.26 -9.14 -3.49
C MET A 1 31.93 -8.35 -2.24
N ASN A 2 30.76 -7.71 -2.16
CA ASN A 2 30.21 -7.21 -0.91
C ASN A 2 28.67 -7.28 -1.02
N GLU A 3 28.10 -8.34 -0.48
CA GLU A 3 26.67 -8.69 -0.49
C GLU A 3 25.78 -7.75 0.34
N ASN A 4 26.36 -6.71 0.96
CA ASN A 4 25.67 -5.90 1.97
C ASN A 4 25.03 -4.61 1.45
N ARG A 5 24.81 -4.48 0.13
CA ARG A 5 24.13 -3.32 -0.49
C ARG A 5 22.71 -3.61 -1.00
N LEU A 6 22.24 -4.86 -0.90
CA LEU A 6 20.90 -5.25 -1.40
C LEU A 6 19.82 -5.30 -0.31
N SER A 7 20.20 -5.19 0.97
CA SER A 7 19.31 -5.24 2.15
C SER A 7 18.65 -3.90 2.50
N ASP A 8 19.32 -2.76 2.25
CA ASP A 8 18.81 -1.44 2.66
C ASP A 8 17.71 -0.87 1.75
N ARG A 9 17.58 -1.35 0.51
CA ARG A 9 16.46 -0.96 -0.38
C ARG A 9 15.11 -1.57 0.01
N LYS A 10 15.05 -2.47 1.00
CA LYS A 10 13.80 -3.17 1.36
C LYS A 10 12.89 -2.42 2.34
N HIS A 11 13.32 -1.31 2.95
CA HIS A 11 12.57 -0.62 4.00
C HIS A 11 11.95 0.73 3.61
N ILE A 12 12.26 1.28 2.44
CA ILE A 12 11.77 2.61 2.03
C ILE A 12 10.32 2.56 1.46
N ASP A 13 9.82 1.38 1.06
CA ASP A 13 8.62 1.26 0.20
C ASP A 13 7.30 0.83 0.88
N ARG A 14 7.15 0.99 2.21
CA ARG A 14 5.89 0.59 2.88
C ARG A 14 5.26 1.71 3.71
N PHE A 15 4.72 2.70 3.02
CA PHE A 15 3.91 3.78 3.61
C PHE A 15 2.59 3.31 4.25
N LEU A 16 2.20 2.05 4.05
CA LEU A 16 0.98 1.47 4.63
C LEU A 16 1.33 0.72 5.92
N TYR A 17 1.26 1.42 7.05
CA TYR A 17 1.50 0.83 8.36
C TYR A 17 0.18 0.30 8.95
N PRO A 18 0.19 -0.88 9.59
CA PRO A 18 -1.00 -1.44 10.21
C PRO A 18 -1.59 -0.50 11.26
N GLY A 19 -2.90 -0.26 11.20
CA GLY A 19 -3.62 0.62 12.12
C GLY A 19 -3.33 2.11 11.93
N LYS A 20 -2.76 2.49 10.79
CA LYS A 20 -2.32 3.88 10.50
C LYS A 20 -2.78 4.38 9.14
N VAL A 21 -3.47 3.55 8.35
CA VAL A 21 -4.00 3.96 7.05
C VAL A 21 -5.41 4.51 7.25
N PRO A 22 -5.69 5.78 6.90
CA PRO A 22 -7.05 6.31 6.88
C PRO A 22 -7.97 5.50 5.97
N ILE A 23 -9.25 5.38 6.31
CA ILE A 23 -10.21 4.55 5.56
C ILE A 23 -10.35 5.02 4.11
N GLU A 24 -10.42 6.33 3.88
CA GLU A 24 -10.56 6.93 2.55
C GLU A 24 -9.33 6.65 1.68
N HIS A 25 -8.13 6.71 2.29
CA HIS A 25 -6.88 6.35 1.59
C HIS A 25 -6.87 4.86 1.22
N PHE A 26 -7.33 3.99 2.13
CA PHE A 26 -7.44 2.56 1.86
C PHE A 26 -8.42 2.27 0.70
N GLU A 27 -9.61 2.86 0.73
CA GLU A 27 -10.64 2.66 -0.31
C GLU A 27 -10.14 3.06 -1.70
N MET A 28 -9.50 4.23 -1.83
CA MET A 28 -8.90 4.66 -3.09
C MET A 28 -7.83 3.68 -3.59
N LEU A 29 -6.97 3.17 -2.71
CA LEU A 29 -5.96 2.19 -3.10
C LEU A 29 -6.59 0.84 -3.50
N VAL A 30 -7.68 0.40 -2.86
CA VAL A 30 -8.42 -0.80 -3.25
C VAL A 30 -8.98 -0.63 -4.66
N GLU A 31 -9.61 0.51 -4.95
CA GLU A 31 -10.13 0.83 -6.27
C GLU A 31 -9.02 0.80 -7.33
N LEU A 32 -7.93 1.54 -7.11
CA LEU A 32 -6.78 1.61 -8.03
C LEU A 32 -6.08 0.25 -8.22
N SER A 33 -6.07 -0.59 -7.20
CA SER A 33 -5.40 -1.89 -7.25
C SER A 33 -6.14 -2.94 -8.08
N GLY A 34 -7.44 -2.76 -8.33
CA GLY A 34 -8.26 -3.75 -9.01
C GLY A 34 -8.50 -5.04 -8.19
N ILE A 35 -8.27 -5.02 -6.87
CA ILE A 35 -8.61 -6.14 -6.00
C ILE A 35 -10.14 -6.22 -5.86
N ARG A 36 -10.74 -7.37 -6.22
CA ARG A 36 -12.21 -7.57 -6.19
C ARG A 36 -12.71 -8.58 -5.16
N SER A 37 -11.80 -9.31 -4.52
CA SER A 37 -12.18 -10.30 -3.49
C SER A 37 -12.62 -9.59 -2.21
N LYS A 38 -13.93 -9.54 -1.95
CA LYS A 38 -14.52 -8.93 -0.74
C LYS A 38 -13.86 -9.42 0.56
N ARG A 39 -13.60 -10.72 0.66
CA ARG A 39 -12.98 -11.33 1.85
C ARG A 39 -11.56 -10.82 2.09
N VAL A 40 -10.80 -10.60 1.02
CA VAL A 40 -9.44 -10.05 1.15
C VAL A 40 -9.46 -8.54 1.39
N ILE A 41 -10.39 -7.80 0.77
CA ILE A 41 -10.58 -6.37 1.03
C ILE A 41 -10.85 -6.17 2.53
N MET A 42 -11.81 -6.91 3.09
CA MET A 42 -12.15 -6.85 4.52
C MET A 42 -10.96 -7.22 5.41
N ALA A 43 -10.19 -8.25 5.04
CA ALA A 43 -8.97 -8.63 5.75
C ALA A 43 -7.89 -7.51 5.71
N LEU A 44 -7.70 -6.86 4.56
CA LEU A 44 -6.72 -5.79 4.39
C LEU A 44 -7.14 -4.51 5.13
N GLU A 45 -8.43 -4.19 5.15
CA GLU A 45 -8.99 -3.06 5.90
C GLU A 45 -8.75 -3.24 7.41
N ARG A 46 -9.15 -4.40 7.96
CA ARG A 46 -8.92 -4.76 9.37
C ARG A 46 -7.44 -4.71 9.75
N TYR A 47 -6.54 -5.03 8.81
CA TYR A 47 -5.10 -4.94 9.01
C TYR A 47 -4.58 -3.49 8.97
N LEU A 48 -4.84 -2.77 7.88
CA LEU A 48 -4.23 -1.48 7.57
C LEU A 48 -4.91 -0.31 8.28
N VAL A 49 -6.24 -0.36 8.39
CA VAL A 49 -7.07 0.62 9.08
C VAL A 49 -7.25 0.22 10.55
N GLY A 50 -7.65 -1.03 10.81
CA GLY A 50 -7.94 -1.52 12.16
C GLY A 50 -6.74 -1.94 13.01
N GLY A 51 -5.57 -2.18 12.39
CA GLY A 51 -4.36 -2.59 13.12
C GLY A 51 -4.37 -4.02 13.66
N GLU A 52 -5.31 -4.86 13.21
CA GLU A 52 -5.43 -6.23 13.68
C GLU A 52 -4.22 -7.10 13.28
N LYS A 53 -3.97 -8.18 14.03
CA LYS A 53 -2.87 -9.11 13.71
C LYS A 53 -3.24 -9.98 12.51
N ARG A 54 -2.29 -10.15 11.57
CA ARG A 54 -2.45 -10.93 10.32
C ARG A 54 -3.01 -12.35 10.53
N LYS A 55 -2.53 -13.04 11.57
CA LYS A 55 -2.94 -14.42 11.85
C LYS A 55 -4.44 -14.49 12.16
N THR A 56 -4.89 -13.70 13.12
CA THR A 56 -6.28 -13.65 13.59
C THR A 56 -7.25 -13.23 12.49
N LEU A 57 -6.90 -12.21 11.69
CA LEU A 57 -7.78 -11.77 10.60
C LEU A 57 -7.83 -12.79 9.45
N CYS A 58 -6.72 -13.45 9.11
CA CYS A 58 -6.71 -14.44 8.04
C CYS A 58 -7.58 -15.65 8.40
N GLU A 59 -7.51 -16.13 9.64
CA GLU A 59 -8.35 -17.20 10.17
C GLU A 59 -9.84 -16.80 10.14
N THR A 60 -10.20 -15.62 10.67
CA THR A 60 -11.60 -15.17 10.76
C THR A 60 -12.22 -14.80 9.40
N ASN A 61 -11.43 -14.36 8.43
CA ASN A 61 -11.89 -14.08 7.06
C ASN A 61 -11.76 -15.31 6.15
N ALA A 62 -11.23 -16.43 6.67
CA ALA A 62 -10.82 -17.64 5.96
C ALA A 62 -9.99 -17.37 4.67
N VAL A 63 -9.10 -16.38 4.77
CA VAL A 63 -8.13 -16.01 3.74
C VAL A 63 -6.79 -16.66 4.09
N SER A 64 -6.11 -17.27 3.12
CA SER A 64 -4.77 -17.82 3.37
C SER A 64 -3.73 -16.71 3.59
N LEU A 65 -2.77 -16.94 4.48
CA LEU A 65 -1.68 -15.99 4.76
C LEU A 65 -0.90 -15.60 3.49
N SER A 66 -0.69 -16.57 2.59
CA SER A 66 -0.02 -16.34 1.31
C SER A 66 -0.84 -15.43 0.40
N TYR A 67 -2.14 -15.69 0.24
CA TYR A 67 -3.00 -14.86 -0.59
C TYR A 67 -3.14 -13.44 -0.04
N PHE A 68 -3.33 -13.32 1.29
CA PHE A 68 -3.30 -12.03 1.98
C PHE A 68 -2.00 -11.28 1.70
N SER A 69 -0.84 -11.93 1.83
CA SER A 69 0.46 -11.29 1.66
C SER A 69 0.70 -10.81 0.23
N VAL A 70 0.25 -11.59 -0.77
CA VAL A 70 0.28 -11.19 -2.18
C VAL A 70 -0.55 -9.94 -2.40
N LYS A 71 -1.77 -9.88 -1.85
CA LYS A 71 -2.67 -8.74 -2.01
C LYS A 71 -2.24 -7.51 -1.22
N LEU A 72 -1.65 -7.68 -0.05
CA LEU A 72 -1.01 -6.59 0.67
C LEU A 72 0.17 -5.99 -0.12
N LYS A 73 1.01 -6.84 -0.73
CA LYS A 73 2.09 -6.37 -1.61
C LYS A 73 1.54 -5.60 -2.81
N GLN A 74 0.43 -6.05 -3.40
CA GLN A 74 -0.26 -5.34 -4.48
C GLN A 74 -0.68 -3.93 -4.05
N LEU A 75 -1.29 -3.76 -2.86
CA LEU A 75 -1.63 -2.43 -2.32
C LEU A 75 -0.39 -1.55 -2.08
N HIS A 76 0.69 -2.10 -1.52
CA HIS A 76 1.94 -1.35 -1.34
C HIS A 76 2.49 -0.84 -2.68
N ASN A 77 2.47 -1.68 -3.71
CA ASN A 77 2.93 -1.28 -5.05
C ASN A 77 2.06 -0.15 -5.63
N CYS A 78 0.74 -0.19 -5.43
CA CYS A 78 -0.16 0.90 -5.83
C CYS A 78 0.16 2.20 -5.08
N SER A 79 0.37 2.14 -3.76
CA SER A 79 0.76 3.31 -2.96
C SER A 79 2.07 3.93 -3.45
N VAL A 80 3.09 3.11 -3.74
CA VAL A 80 4.36 3.59 -4.32
C VAL A 80 4.14 4.21 -5.70
N LEU A 81 3.26 3.65 -6.53
CA LEU A 81 2.94 4.23 -7.84
C LEU A 81 2.25 5.58 -7.71
N VAL A 82 1.27 5.71 -6.81
CA VAL A 82 0.59 6.98 -6.51
C VAL A 82 1.59 8.03 -6.06
N MET A 83 2.50 7.70 -5.13
CA MET A 83 3.57 8.61 -4.69
C MET A 83 4.45 9.10 -5.84
N LYS A 84 4.76 8.24 -6.81
CA LYS A 84 5.52 8.61 -8.02
C LYS A 84 4.71 9.46 -8.99
N LEU A 85 3.39 9.34 -8.97
CA LEU A 85 2.48 10.15 -9.75
C LEU A 85 2.24 11.53 -9.13
N CYS A 86 2.29 11.67 -7.81
CA CYS A 86 2.02 12.94 -7.10
C CYS A 86 2.68 14.18 -7.72
N PRO A 87 3.97 14.18 -8.12
CA PRO A 87 4.60 15.36 -8.73
C PRO A 87 3.96 15.83 -10.04
N TYR A 88 3.25 14.96 -10.77
CA TYR A 88 2.56 15.32 -12.02
C TYR A 88 1.19 15.95 -11.79
N TYR A 89 0.63 15.79 -10.59
CA TYR A 89 -0.65 16.36 -10.16
C TYR A 89 -0.47 17.50 -9.16
N ASP A 90 0.77 17.78 -8.77
CA ASP A 90 1.12 18.94 -7.96
C ASP A 90 1.19 20.19 -8.85
N PHE A 91 0.05 20.88 -8.95
CA PHE A 91 -0.08 22.13 -9.69
C PHE A 91 0.80 23.27 -9.15
N SER A 92 1.40 23.12 -7.95
CA SER A 92 2.39 24.07 -7.44
C SER A 92 3.74 23.99 -8.17
N LEU A 93 4.09 22.83 -8.75
CA LEU A 93 5.31 22.62 -9.53
C LEU A 93 5.21 23.11 -10.98
N ALA A 94 3.99 23.32 -11.48
CA ALA A 94 3.74 23.79 -12.84
C ALA A 94 4.12 25.27 -13.06
N LYS A 95 4.24 26.08 -11.98
CA LYS A 95 4.54 27.52 -12.08
C LYS A 95 6.04 27.84 -12.30
N ASN A 96 6.96 26.90 -12.06
CA ASN A 96 8.41 27.16 -12.10
C ASN A 96 9.08 26.96 -13.47
N LYS A 97 8.32 26.69 -14.55
CA LYS A 97 8.89 26.46 -15.89
C LYS A 97 8.77 27.63 -16.88
N ASN A 98 8.16 28.75 -16.49
CA ASN A 98 7.95 29.90 -17.37
C ASN A 98 8.76 31.15 -17.03
N ASP A 99 9.64 31.11 -16.04
CA ASP A 99 10.60 32.20 -15.76
C ASP A 99 12.00 31.80 -16.25
N LYS A 100 12.21 31.88 -17.57
CA LYS A 100 13.53 31.98 -18.19
C LYS A 100 13.48 32.82 -19.45
#